data_AF-A0A557ZV17-F1
#
_entry.id   AF-A0A557ZV17-F1
#
_cell.length_a   1.000
_cell.length_b   1.000
_cell.length_c   1.000
_cell.angle_alpha   90.00
_cell.angle_beta   90.00
_cell.angle_gamma   90.00
#
_symmetry.space_group_name_H-M   'P 1'
#
loop_
_entity.id
_entity.type
_entity.pdbx_description
1 polymer ?
#
loop_
_entity_poly.entity_id
_entity_poly.type
_entity_poly.pdbx_seq_one_letter_code
_entity_poly.pdbx_strand_id
1 'polypeptide(L)'
;MSVTTTTHLNFRGDARAALEFYQSVFGGHLAVVTYSDAGNVQEESEADQVMWGQVLAENGFHVMAYDVPSRMGYDQGENSFFVSVRGETAEEVTGYW
;
A
#
# COMPACT_ATOMS: atom_id res chain seq x y z
N MET A 1 -20.17 2.83 -11.41
CA MET A 1 -20.56 2.01 -10.24
C MET A 1 -20.13 2.76 -8.98
N SER A 2 -20.91 2.71 -7.89
CA SER A 2 -20.70 3.59 -6.72
C SER A 2 -19.86 2.99 -5.58
N VAL A 3 -19.45 1.73 -5.67
CA VAL A 3 -18.66 1.04 -4.64
C VAL A 3 -17.39 0.48 -5.27
N THR A 4 -16.25 0.76 -4.64
CA THR A 4 -14.92 0.26 -5.03
C THR A 4 -14.32 -0.49 -3.84
N THR A 5 -13.90 -1.74 -4.06
CA THR A 5 -13.16 -2.52 -3.06
C THR A 5 -11.66 -2.31 -3.26
N THR A 6 -10.92 -2.10 -2.17
CA THR A 6 -9.48 -1.87 -2.21
C THR A 6 -8.78 -2.79 -1.22
N THR A 7 -7.71 -3.45 -1.67
CA THR A 7 -6.84 -4.22 -0.78
C THR A 7 -6.01 -3.27 0.06
N HIS A 8 -6.01 -3.48 1.37
CA HIS A 8 -5.21 -2.70 2.32
C HIS A 8 -4.14 -3.58 2.95
N LEU A 9 -2.88 -3.17 2.79
CA LEU A 9 -1.70 -3.91 3.24
C LEU A 9 -1.13 -3.27 4.49
N ASN A 10 -0.87 -4.07 5.51
CA ASN A 10 -0.30 -3.60 6.77
C ASN A 10 1.15 -4.06 6.88
N PHE A 11 2.05 -3.12 7.16
CA PHE A 11 3.51 -3.28 7.26
C PHE A 11 4.01 -2.79 8.62
N ARG A 12 5.33 -2.84 8.82
CA ARG A 12 6.02 -2.21 9.96
C ARG A 12 7.32 -1.55 9.48
N GLY A 13 7.16 -0.46 8.75
CA GLY A 13 8.24 0.36 8.19
C GLY A 13 8.39 0.25 6.67
N ASP A 14 7.71 -0.70 6.03
CA ASP A 14 7.86 -1.01 4.61
C ASP A 14 6.72 -0.48 3.72
N ALA A 15 5.67 0.13 4.30
CA ALA A 15 4.50 0.54 3.53
C ALA A 15 4.84 1.52 2.40
N ARG A 16 5.74 2.49 2.65
CA ARG A 16 6.18 3.45 1.62
C ARG A 16 6.86 2.74 0.45
N ALA A 17 7.83 1.87 0.74
CA ALA A 17 8.56 1.13 -0.28
C ALA A 17 7.64 0.21 -1.09
N ALA A 18 6.67 -0.43 -0.43
CA ALA A 18 5.66 -1.24 -1.11
C ALA A 18 4.80 -0.39 -2.06
N LEU A 19 4.32 0.78 -1.62
CA LEU A 19 3.53 1.68 -2.46
C LEU A 19 4.33 2.21 -3.65
N GLU A 20 5.59 2.62 -3.44
CA GLU A 20 6.48 3.06 -4.52
C GLU A 20 6.75 1.94 -5.52
N PHE A 21 6.93 0.70 -5.04
CA PHE A 21 7.06 -0.46 -5.92
C PHE A 21 5.80 -0.67 -6.77
N TYR A 22 4.61 -0.71 -6.14
CA TYR A 22 3.36 -0.87 -6.89
C TYR A 22 3.12 0.27 -7.88
N GLN A 23 3.45 1.50 -7.52
CA GLN A 23 3.36 2.65 -8.42
C GLN A 23 4.36 2.57 -9.58
N SER A 24 5.56 2.02 -9.37
CA SER A 24 6.54 1.81 -10.44
C SER A 24 6.08 0.77 -11.47
N VAL A 25 5.33 -0.25 -11.02
CA VAL A 25 4.82 -1.34 -11.87
C VAL A 25 3.54 -0.93 -12.60
N PHE A 26 2.55 -0.41 -11.86
CA PHE A 26 1.21 -0.15 -12.39
C PHE A 26 0.98 1.32 -12.77
N GLY A 27 1.94 2.20 -12.49
CA GLY A 27 1.77 3.65 -12.62
C GLY A 27 0.81 4.21 -11.56
N GLY A 28 0.12 5.30 -11.93
CA GLY A 28 -0.92 5.91 -11.10
C GLY A 28 -0.41 6.96 -10.09
N HIS A 29 -1.36 7.47 -9.33
CA HIS A 29 -1.13 8.51 -8.33
C HIS A 29 -0.82 7.88 -6.97
N LEU A 30 0.41 8.11 -6.50
CA LEU A 30 0.85 7.80 -5.15
C LEU A 30 0.52 8.97 -4.22
N ALA A 31 -0.23 8.69 -3.15
CA ALA A 31 -0.45 9.61 -2.05
C ALA A 31 -0.01 8.95 -0.74
N VAL A 32 0.75 9.67 0.09
CA VAL A 32 1.27 9.18 1.37
C VAL A 32 1.09 10.26 2.42
N VAL A 33 0.57 9.86 3.58
CA VAL A 33 0.43 10.66 4.79
C VAL A 33 1.16 9.92 5.91
N THR A 34 2.19 10.54 6.45
CA THR A 34 2.97 10.00 7.56
C THR A 34 2.33 10.34 8.91
N TYR A 35 2.82 9.74 10.00
CA TYR A 35 2.44 10.14 11.35
C TYR A 35 2.81 11.59 11.66
N SER A 36 3.93 12.08 11.11
CA SER A 36 4.36 13.47 11.18
C SER A 36 3.38 14.41 10.49
N ASP A 37 2.99 14.10 9.25
CA ASP A 37 2.03 14.90 8.47
C ASP A 37 0.66 15.01 9.17
N ALA A 38 0.27 13.95 9.87
CA ALA A 38 -0.97 13.89 10.63
C ALA A 38 -0.90 14.56 12.02
N GLY A 39 0.29 15.00 12.46
CA GLY A 39 0.50 15.52 13.81
C GLY A 39 0.25 14.47 14.90
N ASN A 40 0.41 13.18 14.58
CA ASN A 40 0.09 12.05 15.46
C ASN A 40 1.34 11.19 15.74
N VAL A 41 2.49 11.83 15.90
CA VAL A 41 3.74 11.17 16.29
C VAL A 41 3.65 10.82 17.78
N GLN A 42 3.70 9.52 18.08
CA GLN A 42 3.77 9.00 19.45
C GLN A 42 5.19 8.55 19.82
N GLU A 43 5.95 8.10 18.82
CA GLU A 43 7.35 7.71 18.90
C GLU A 43 8.10 8.39 17.75
N GLU A 44 9.21 9.08 18.04
CA GLU A 44 9.92 9.84 16.99
C GLU A 44 10.51 8.96 15.89
N SER A 45 10.92 7.73 16.24
CA SER A 45 11.40 6.74 15.26
C SER A 45 10.33 6.29 14.25
N GLU A 46 9.05 6.58 14.54
CA GLU A 46 7.91 6.23 13.69
C GLU A 46 7.35 7.45 12.94
N ALA A 47 7.94 8.64 13.11
CA ALA A 47 7.40 9.89 12.56
C ALA A 47 7.20 9.83 11.04
N ASP A 48 8.16 9.23 10.32
CA ASP A 48 8.14 9.10 8.86
C ASP A 48 7.40 7.86 8.34
N GLN A 49 6.90 7.01 9.24
CA GLN A 49 6.12 5.82 8.87
C GLN A 49 4.75 6.22 8.32
N VAL A 50 4.21 5.39 7.44
CA VAL A 50 2.97 5.66 6.71
C VAL A 50 1.77 5.41 7.62
N MET A 51 1.05 6.48 7.97
CA MET A 51 -0.24 6.37 8.67
C MET A 51 -1.39 6.11 7.69
N TRP A 52 -1.25 6.56 6.44
CA TRP A 52 -2.18 6.28 5.36
C TRP A 52 -1.48 6.47 4.03
N GLY A 53 -1.55 5.48 3.14
CA GLY A 53 -1.02 5.63 1.79
C GLY A 53 -1.81 4.83 0.77
N GLN A 54 -1.80 5.30 -0.47
CA GLN A 54 -2.51 4.65 -1.58
C GLN A 54 -1.77 4.81 -2.91
N VAL A 55 -1.96 3.84 -3.79
CA VAL A 55 -1.71 3.95 -5.23
C VAL A 55 -3.03 3.72 -5.95
N LEU A 56 -3.43 4.68 -6.77
CA LEU A 56 -4.61 4.59 -7.63
C LEU A 56 -4.21 4.86 -9.08
N ALA A 57 -4.40 3.87 -9.94
CA ALA A 57 -4.05 3.95 -11.35
C ALA A 57 -5.30 3.87 -12.25
N GLU A 58 -5.21 4.49 -13.44
CA GLU A 58 -6.33 4.55 -14.40
C GLU A 58 -6.68 3.19 -15.02
N ASN A 59 -5.74 2.23 -14.97
CA ASN A 59 -5.95 0.84 -15.36
C ASN A 59 -6.78 0.02 -14.35
N GLY A 60 -7.29 0.68 -13.29
CA GLY A 60 -8.11 0.05 -12.27
C GLY A 60 -7.32 -0.58 -11.12
N PHE A 61 -5.98 -0.53 -11.14
CA PHE A 61 -5.17 -0.96 -10.00
C PHE A 61 -5.33 0.00 -8.82
N HIS A 62 -5.63 -0.57 -7.65
CA HIS A 62 -5.80 0.19 -6.41
C HIS A 62 -5.31 -0.63 -5.22
N VAL A 63 -4.34 -0.10 -4.48
CA VAL A 63 -3.86 -0.66 -3.22
C VAL A 63 -3.66 0.45 -2.21
N MET A 64 -3.86 0.12 -0.93
CA MET A 64 -3.53 0.98 0.19
C MET A 64 -2.51 0.31 1.08
N ALA A 65 -1.68 1.10 1.76
CA ALA A 65 -0.72 0.58 2.72
C ALA A 65 -0.60 1.46 3.96
N TYR A 66 -0.22 0.83 5.06
CA TYR A 66 -0.12 1.41 6.39
C TYR A 66 0.99 0.71 7.19
N ASP A 67 1.73 1.48 7.98
CA ASP A 67 2.68 0.94 8.95
C ASP A 67 2.05 0.87 10.33
N VAL A 68 2.03 -0.33 10.91
CA VAL A 68 1.46 -0.60 12.23
C VAL A 68 2.44 -0.12 13.32
N PRO A 69 2.08 0.88 14.15
CA PRO A 69 2.91 1.39 15.22
C PRO A 69 3.37 0.28 16.16
N SER A 70 4.56 0.44 16.75
CA SER A 70 5.14 -0.52 17.69
C SER A 70 4.25 -0.80 18.90
N ARG A 71 3.48 0.20 19.35
CA ARG A 71 2.50 0.05 20.45
C ARG A 71 1.31 -0.85 20.12
N MET A 72 1.09 -1.19 18.85
CA MET A 72 0.01 -2.06 18.40
C MET A 72 0.56 -3.46 18.11
N GLY A 73 -0.23 -4.49 18.42
CA GLY A 73 0.08 -5.86 18.01
C GLY A 73 0.13 -5.95 16.48
N TYR A 74 1.15 -6.63 15.96
CA TYR A 74 1.30 -6.91 14.54
C TYR A 74 1.76 -8.36 14.38
N ASP A 75 0.83 -9.19 13.91
CA ASP A 75 1.05 -10.61 13.66
C ASP A 75 0.59 -10.91 12.23
N GLN A 76 1.55 -11.17 11.35
CA GLN A 76 1.30 -11.44 9.94
C GLN A 76 0.97 -12.91 9.67
N GLY A 77 1.39 -13.83 10.57
CA GLY A 77 1.40 -15.26 10.29
C GLY A 77 2.25 -15.66 9.07
N GLU A 78 2.03 -16.88 8.57
CA GLU A 78 2.63 -17.38 7.33
C GLU A 78 1.74 -17.06 6.13
N ASN A 79 2.34 -16.66 4.99
CA ASN A 79 1.61 -16.30 3.76
C ASN A 79 0.54 -15.21 4.01
N SER A 80 0.97 -14.13 4.67
CA SER A 80 0.11 -13.11 5.28
C SER A 80 -0.90 -12.45 4.35
N PHE A 81 -0.58 -12.30 3.06
CA PHE A 81 -1.52 -11.87 2.04
C PHE A 81 -1.07 -12.26 0.63
N PHE A 82 -2.01 -12.20 -0.31
CA PHE A 82 -1.75 -12.26 -1.74
C PHE A 82 -2.54 -11.17 -2.45
N VAL A 83 -1.89 -10.45 -3.36
CA VAL A 83 -2.56 -9.54 -4.30
C VAL A 83 -2.64 -10.24 -5.65
N SER A 84 -3.84 -10.61 -6.08
CA SER A 84 -4.06 -11.26 -7.37
C SER A 84 -4.36 -10.21 -8.43
N VAL A 85 -3.51 -10.13 -9.44
CA VAL A 85 -3.73 -9.31 -10.65
C VAL A 85 -4.35 -10.19 -11.73
N ARG A 86 -5.38 -9.68 -12.40
CA ARG A 86 -6.06 -10.35 -13.52
C ARG A 86 -6.24 -9.34 -14.64
N GLY A 87 -6.01 -9.78 -15.86
CA GLY A 87 -6.29 -9.03 -17.08
C GLY A 87 -7.10 -9.90 -18.04
N GLU A 88 -7.47 -9.34 -19.19
CA GLU A 88 -8.23 -10.05 -20.22
C GLU A 88 -7.33 -10.94 -21.09
N THR A 89 -6.03 -10.61 -21.16
CA THR A 89 -5.04 -11.32 -21.99
C THR A 89 -3.77 -11.63 -21.21
N ALA A 90 -3.00 -12.61 -21.66
CA ALA A 90 -1.70 -12.90 -21.06
C ALA A 90 -0.74 -11.74 -21.28
N GLU A 91 -0.74 -11.14 -22.47
CA GLU A 91 0.12 -10.04 -22.88
C GLU A 91 -0.06 -8.82 -21.97
N GLU A 92 -1.31 -8.45 -21.66
CA GLU A 92 -1.63 -7.36 -20.74
C GLU A 92 -1.00 -7.58 -19.36
N VAL A 93 -1.20 -8.76 -18.77
CA VAL A 93 -0.70 -9.05 -17.43
C VAL A 93 0.83 -9.12 -17.47
N THR A 94 1.41 -9.72 -18.52
CA THR A 94 2.86 -9.85 -18.67
C THR A 94 3.59 -8.54 -18.94
N GLY A 95 2.91 -7.52 -19.44
CA GLY A 95 3.52 -6.22 -19.71
C GLY A 95 3.99 -5.47 -18.45
N TYR A 96 3.60 -5.93 -17.26
CA TYR A 96 3.99 -5.36 -15.98
C TYR A 96 5.29 -5.96 -15.41
N TRP A 97 5.91 -6.96 -16.06
CA TRP A 97 7.17 -7.59 -15.62
C TRP A 97 8.21 -7.81 -16.72
#